data_AF-A0A094CRY1-F1
#
_entry.id   AF-A0A094CRY1-F1
#
_cell.length_a   1.000
_cell.length_b   1.000
_cell.length_c   1.000
_cell.angle_alpha   90.00
_cell.angle_beta   90.00
_cell.angle_gamma   90.00
#
_symmetry.space_group_name_H-M   'P 1'
#
loop_
_entity.id
_entity.type
_entity.pdbx_description
1 polymer ?
#
loop_
_entity_poly.entity_id
_entity_poly.type
_entity_poly.pdbx_seq_one_letter_code
_entity_poly.pdbx_strand_id
1 'polypeptide(L)'
;MIGLSARFAEKSEIRTRGPIYAKAAKDSFKADLEHVCIENIQACVIIANICLADSDSKAESLYYALAIRMVLILDLASASDMEDGLTRETARRVWWTCFLVDIWSSGGSSISRQLTMPDCRPRMPVEELMFSNLRPKDKDITDAEWRPGMWSHMVAMVEVYKEIQDLIRYLVVITEWDEEFIETTVDRLAIRLQACEENFEPELQFSAENLVINANRGLGRLFSGFHLGYQYYCMLLFYRYLDQNRGPTVNGNAYASRCKLHARKFCDILKLSREHKQTEALHNIIAHITIVSSAVLLHTYIFGDASELPDTITRLESNMEALVELRVYWPSVELMVGAIDPLTFIDLTMHQIDRLVVFLKNCVGSTTRNTHRFDKWMVKFLQEYGKTLNEKDKFKMSTSIFPEVNDSGLGQRSRTIQDVMSTYWNVS
;
A
#
# COMPACT_ATOMS: atom_id res chain seq x y z
N MET A 1 -13.15 17.73 -0.56
CA MET A 1 -14.08 16.61 -0.82
C MET A 1 -14.49 16.51 -2.29
N ILE A 2 -15.26 17.47 -2.85
CA ILE A 2 -15.78 17.38 -4.23
C ILE A 2 -14.72 17.03 -5.27
N GLY A 3 -13.53 17.66 -5.23
CA GLY A 3 -12.46 17.38 -6.19
C GLY A 3 -11.92 15.95 -6.15
N LEU A 4 -11.86 15.31 -4.98
CA LEU A 4 -11.47 13.90 -4.86
C LEU A 4 -12.64 12.98 -5.25
N SER A 5 -13.84 13.26 -4.74
CA SER A 5 -15.04 12.46 -4.99
C SER A 5 -15.44 12.42 -6.46
N ALA A 6 -15.17 13.49 -7.21
CA ALA A 6 -15.45 13.55 -8.65
C ALA A 6 -14.84 12.39 -9.43
N ARG A 7 -13.70 11.83 -9.00
CA ARG A 7 -13.03 10.68 -9.64
C ARG A 7 -13.87 9.41 -9.63
N PHE A 8 -14.67 9.22 -8.58
CA PHE A 8 -15.51 8.03 -8.40
C PHE A 8 -16.93 8.20 -8.98
N ALA A 9 -17.21 9.31 -9.65
CA ALA A 9 -18.49 9.53 -10.28
C ALA A 9 -18.67 8.61 -11.50
N GLU A 10 -19.86 8.01 -11.66
CA GLU A 10 -20.19 7.16 -12.81
C GLU A 10 -20.12 7.94 -14.14
N LYS A 11 -20.56 9.20 -14.13
CA LYS A 11 -20.58 10.07 -15.31
C LYS A 11 -19.19 10.67 -15.58
N SER A 12 -18.68 10.44 -16.79
CA SER A 12 -17.38 11.00 -17.25
C SER A 12 -17.32 12.52 -17.15
N GLU A 13 -18.43 13.21 -17.46
CA GLU A 13 -18.55 14.67 -17.35
C GLU A 13 -18.28 15.22 -15.95
N ILE A 14 -18.58 14.43 -14.90
CA ILE A 14 -18.30 14.83 -13.52
C ILE A 14 -16.82 14.58 -13.21
N ARG A 15 -16.26 13.45 -13.68
CA ARG A 15 -14.83 13.13 -13.53
C ARG A 15 -13.94 14.20 -14.15
N THR A 16 -14.28 14.67 -15.36
CA THR A 16 -13.50 15.71 -16.07
C THR A 16 -13.51 17.08 -15.36
N ARG A 17 -14.49 17.34 -14.49
CA ARG A 17 -14.52 18.55 -13.65
C ARG A 17 -13.71 18.42 -12.36
N GLY A 18 -13.31 17.21 -11.98
CA GLY A 18 -12.50 16.93 -10.79
C GLY A 18 -11.27 17.84 -10.64
N PRO A 19 -10.43 18.01 -11.70
CA PRO A 19 -9.28 18.91 -11.65
C PRO A 19 -9.63 20.38 -11.36
N ILE A 20 -10.78 20.86 -11.84
CA ILE A 20 -11.25 22.24 -11.58
C ILE A 20 -11.57 22.40 -10.09
N TYR A 21 -12.30 21.45 -9.50
CA TYR A 21 -12.62 21.46 -8.08
C TYR A 21 -11.38 21.28 -7.20
N ALA A 22 -10.44 20.43 -7.62
CA ALA A 22 -9.16 20.25 -6.94
C ALA A 22 -8.33 21.53 -6.93
N LYS A 23 -8.27 22.23 -8.07
CA LYS A 23 -7.58 23.53 -8.17
C LYS A 23 -8.23 24.56 -7.25
N ALA A 24 -9.54 24.71 -7.30
CA ALA A 24 -10.27 25.64 -6.43
C ALA A 24 -10.02 25.33 -4.95
N ALA A 25 -10.03 24.04 -4.55
CA ALA A 25 -9.72 23.65 -3.18
C ALA A 25 -8.28 24.01 -2.76
N LYS A 26 -7.29 23.79 -3.64
CA LYS A 26 -5.90 24.19 -3.40
C LYS A 26 -5.77 25.71 -3.25
N ASP A 27 -6.46 26.49 -4.09
CA ASP A 27 -6.42 27.95 -4.05
C ASP A 27 -7.07 28.49 -2.78
N SER A 28 -8.25 27.98 -2.40
CA SER A 28 -8.92 28.34 -1.15
C SER A 28 -8.09 27.99 0.09
N PHE A 29 -7.51 26.78 0.12
CA PHE A 29 -6.64 26.36 1.22
C PHE A 29 -5.40 27.26 1.36
N LYS A 30 -4.75 27.61 0.24
CA LYS A 30 -3.57 28.49 0.26
C LYS A 30 -3.90 29.90 0.74
N ALA A 31 -5.08 30.41 0.43
CA ALA A 31 -5.54 31.72 0.88
C ALA A 31 -5.79 31.77 2.41
N ASP A 32 -6.05 30.62 3.03
CA ASP A 32 -6.34 30.47 4.47
C ASP A 32 -5.26 29.66 5.21
N LEU A 33 -4.05 29.57 4.63
CA LEU A 33 -2.99 28.66 5.09
C LEU A 33 -2.58 28.87 6.55
N GLU A 34 -2.60 30.13 7.01
CA GLU A 34 -2.18 30.51 8.37
C GLU A 34 -3.24 30.20 9.43
N HIS A 35 -4.48 29.90 9.03
CA HIS A 35 -5.54 29.54 9.94
C HIS A 35 -5.41 28.07 10.34
N VAL A 36 -4.77 27.82 11.48
CA VAL A 36 -4.56 26.46 11.99
C VAL A 36 -5.84 25.95 12.66
N CYS A 37 -6.58 25.06 11.98
CA CYS A 37 -7.79 24.41 12.49
C CYS A 37 -7.90 22.95 12.01
N ILE A 38 -8.84 22.18 12.59
CA ILE A 38 -9.07 20.78 12.23
C ILE A 38 -9.47 20.64 10.76
N GLU A 39 -10.29 21.56 10.27
CA GLU A 39 -10.78 21.59 8.89
C GLU A 39 -9.64 21.77 7.89
N ASN A 40 -8.67 22.64 8.20
CA ASN A 40 -7.49 22.84 7.35
C ASN A 40 -6.53 21.65 7.40
N ILE A 41 -6.44 20.92 8.52
CA ILE A 41 -5.74 19.62 8.59
C ILE A 41 -6.42 18.60 7.68
N GLN A 42 -7.73 18.45 7.77
CA GLN A 42 -8.51 17.53 6.94
C GLN A 42 -8.39 17.90 5.45
N ALA A 43 -8.46 19.19 5.13
CA ALA A 43 -8.27 19.70 3.76
C ALA A 43 -6.88 19.34 3.23
N CYS A 44 -5.81 19.53 4.00
CA CYS A 44 -4.46 19.11 3.65
C CYS A 44 -4.40 17.62 3.29
N VAL A 45 -4.94 16.75 4.14
CA VAL A 45 -4.93 15.29 3.93
C VAL A 45 -5.67 14.92 2.64
N ILE A 46 -6.83 15.54 2.38
CA ILE A 46 -7.61 15.30 1.15
C ILE A 46 -6.85 15.81 -0.09
N ILE A 47 -6.25 17.00 -0.01
CA ILE A 47 -5.48 17.58 -1.12
C ILE A 47 -4.24 16.73 -1.40
N ALA A 48 -3.56 16.22 -0.37
CA ALA A 48 -2.43 15.31 -0.53
C ALA A 48 -2.82 14.04 -1.30
N ASN A 49 -3.98 13.44 -0.99
CA ASN A 49 -4.52 12.30 -1.74
C ASN A 49 -4.85 12.65 -3.20
N ILE A 50 -5.30 13.88 -3.48
CA ILE A 50 -5.48 14.35 -4.87
C ILE A 50 -4.13 14.45 -5.58
N CYS A 51 -3.11 15.01 -4.92
CA CYS A 51 -1.76 15.11 -5.50
C CYS A 51 -1.14 13.72 -5.76
N LEU A 52 -1.34 12.77 -4.85
CA LEU A 52 -0.92 11.37 -5.05
C LEU A 52 -1.58 10.76 -6.29
N ALA A 53 -2.88 11.01 -6.48
CA ALA A 53 -3.63 10.56 -7.65
C ALA A 53 -3.11 11.17 -8.97
N ASP A 54 -2.61 12.40 -8.92
CA ASP A 54 -2.02 13.13 -10.04
C ASP A 54 -0.52 12.84 -10.22
N SER A 55 0.03 11.88 -9.46
CA SER A 55 1.47 11.53 -9.45
C SER A 55 2.41 12.67 -9.05
N ASP A 56 1.93 13.65 -8.29
CA ASP A 56 2.74 14.74 -7.74
C ASP A 56 3.15 14.42 -6.30
N SER A 57 4.15 13.54 -6.15
CA SER A 57 4.66 13.07 -4.85
C SER A 57 5.31 14.19 -4.01
N LYS A 58 5.80 15.25 -4.66
CA LYS A 58 6.34 16.43 -3.97
C LYS A 58 5.23 17.23 -3.31
N ALA A 59 4.17 17.54 -4.05
CA ALA A 59 3.03 18.27 -3.49
C ALA A 59 2.31 17.43 -2.43
N GLU A 60 2.10 16.13 -2.68
CA GLU A 60 1.58 15.19 -1.67
C GLU A 60 2.35 15.30 -0.35
N SER A 61 3.67 15.11 -0.40
CA SER A 61 4.53 15.17 0.78
C SER A 61 4.44 16.52 1.50
N LEU A 62 4.34 17.63 0.75
CA LEU A 62 4.19 18.97 1.32
C LEU A 62 2.87 19.15 2.07
N TYR A 63 1.75 18.74 1.48
CA TYR A 63 0.43 18.87 2.14
C TYR A 63 0.32 17.95 3.37
N TYR A 64 0.85 16.74 3.33
CA TYR A 64 0.93 15.92 4.55
C TYR A 64 1.81 16.57 5.62
N ALA A 65 2.94 17.16 5.24
CA ALA A 65 3.77 17.89 6.19
C ALA A 65 3.03 19.06 6.85
N LEU A 66 2.28 19.83 6.08
CA LEU A 66 1.45 20.92 6.61
C LEU A 66 0.39 20.40 7.58
N ALA A 67 -0.34 19.34 7.21
CA ALA A 67 -1.32 18.69 8.09
C ALA A 67 -0.70 18.29 9.44
N ILE A 68 0.45 17.61 9.39
CA ILE A 68 1.17 17.14 10.58
C ILE A 68 1.62 18.32 11.45
N ARG A 69 2.12 19.40 10.85
CA ARG A 69 2.54 20.59 11.60
C ARG A 69 1.36 21.28 12.27
N MET A 70 0.23 21.40 11.59
CA MET A 70 -1.01 21.95 12.16
C MET A 70 -1.51 21.10 13.35
N VAL A 71 -1.44 19.77 13.25
CA VAL A 71 -1.78 18.85 14.38
C VAL A 71 -0.91 19.11 15.60
N LEU A 72 0.39 19.32 15.41
CA LEU A 72 1.33 19.61 16.48
C LEU A 72 1.10 21.01 17.09
N ILE A 73 0.80 22.02 16.27
CA ILE A 73 0.50 23.39 16.74
C ILE A 73 -0.76 23.41 17.62
N LEU A 74 -1.78 22.64 17.27
CA LEU A 74 -3.03 22.55 18.04
C LEU A 74 -2.95 21.62 19.26
N ASP A 75 -1.83 20.92 19.45
CA ASP A 75 -1.67 19.88 20.46
C ASP A 75 -2.87 18.90 20.53
N LEU A 76 -3.31 18.41 19.36
CA LEU A 76 -4.46 17.49 19.29
C LEU A 76 -4.21 16.15 20.00
N ALA A 77 -2.97 15.90 20.44
CA ALA A 77 -2.65 14.72 21.24
C ALA A 77 -3.26 14.82 22.65
N SER A 78 -3.27 16.01 23.23
CA SER A 78 -3.75 16.27 24.59
C SER A 78 -5.26 16.47 24.65
N ALA A 79 -5.85 17.15 23.64
CA ALA A 79 -7.29 17.35 23.36
C ALA A 79 -8.28 17.39 24.55
N SER A 80 -7.85 17.81 25.74
CA SER A 80 -8.63 17.77 26.99
C SER A 80 -9.72 18.82 27.04
N ASP A 81 -9.55 19.91 26.29
CA ASP A 81 -10.33 21.14 26.44
C ASP A 81 -11.49 21.27 25.44
N MET A 82 -11.68 20.25 24.59
CA MET A 82 -12.76 20.24 23.60
C MET A 82 -14.12 20.00 24.28
N GLU A 83 -15.17 20.66 23.82
CA GLU A 83 -16.46 20.75 24.53
C GLU A 83 -17.23 19.42 24.57
N ASP A 84 -17.32 18.70 23.46
CA ASP A 84 -18.15 17.50 23.32
C ASP A 84 -17.38 16.25 22.82
N GLY A 85 -18.00 15.08 22.98
CA GLY A 85 -17.42 13.79 22.64
C GLY A 85 -17.17 13.58 21.15
N LEU A 86 -18.04 14.11 20.28
CA LEU A 86 -17.86 14.03 18.83
C LEU A 86 -16.65 14.84 18.40
N THR A 87 -16.49 16.06 18.91
CA THR A 87 -15.35 16.93 18.64
C THR A 87 -14.04 16.31 19.14
N ARG A 88 -14.04 15.74 20.37
CA ARG A 88 -12.88 15.02 20.94
C ARG A 88 -12.48 13.81 20.09
N GLU A 89 -13.43 12.96 19.72
CA GLU A 89 -13.14 11.79 18.89
C GLU A 89 -12.70 12.18 17.47
N THR A 90 -13.24 13.27 16.92
CA THR A 90 -12.79 13.81 15.63
C THR A 90 -11.34 14.27 15.69
N ALA A 91 -10.95 15.04 16.72
CA ALA A 91 -9.57 15.48 16.91
C ALA A 91 -8.61 14.28 17.06
N ARG A 92 -9.00 13.27 17.84
CA ARG A 92 -8.26 12.02 18.02
C ARG A 92 -8.06 11.26 16.70
N ARG A 93 -9.12 11.10 15.90
CA ARG A 93 -9.05 10.44 14.59
C ARG A 93 -8.19 11.23 13.60
N VAL A 94 -8.24 12.56 13.63
CA VAL A 94 -7.39 13.42 12.81
C VAL A 94 -5.92 13.26 13.19
N TRP A 95 -5.60 13.25 14.49
CA TRP A 95 -4.24 12.99 14.98
C TRP A 95 -3.73 11.62 14.51
N TRP A 96 -4.52 10.55 14.71
CA TRP A 96 -4.15 9.20 14.27
C TRP A 96 -4.06 9.08 12.74
N THR A 97 -4.87 9.81 11.99
CA THR A 97 -4.75 9.88 10.53
C THR A 97 -3.42 10.50 10.12
N CYS A 98 -3.01 11.60 10.76
CA CYS A 98 -1.72 12.23 10.52
C CYS A 98 -0.55 11.30 10.89
N PHE A 99 -0.67 10.54 11.98
CA PHE A 99 0.31 9.51 12.35
C PHE A 99 0.44 8.42 11.28
N LEU A 100 -0.68 7.91 10.78
CA LEU A 100 -0.70 6.88 9.74
C LEU A 100 -0.07 7.39 8.44
N VAL A 101 -0.49 8.57 7.94
CA VAL A 101 0.04 9.10 6.68
C VAL A 101 1.51 9.51 6.78
N ASP A 102 1.99 9.96 7.94
CA ASP A 102 3.43 10.23 8.16
C ASP A 102 4.26 8.95 7.96
N ILE A 103 3.78 7.81 8.46
CA ILE A 103 4.47 6.51 8.30
C ILE A 103 4.34 5.99 6.86
N TRP A 104 3.15 6.05 6.27
CA TRP A 104 2.92 5.57 4.90
C TRP A 104 3.71 6.38 3.86
N SER A 105 3.65 7.71 3.93
CA SER A 105 4.33 8.60 2.97
C SER A 105 5.86 8.60 3.14
N SER A 106 6.38 8.53 4.36
CA SER A 106 7.83 8.43 4.63
C SER A 106 8.45 7.12 4.13
N GLY A 107 7.65 6.06 4.03
CA GLY A 107 8.04 4.80 3.40
C GLY A 107 8.40 4.96 1.93
N GLY A 108 7.58 5.71 1.18
CA GLY A 108 7.69 5.82 -0.28
C GLY A 108 8.62 6.92 -0.77
N SER A 109 8.87 7.95 0.04
CA SER A 109 9.54 9.17 -0.44
C SER A 109 11.00 9.33 0.01
N SER A 110 11.54 8.41 0.83
CA SER A 110 12.85 8.57 1.49
C SER A 110 12.95 9.87 2.31
N ILE A 111 11.81 10.37 2.79
CA ILE A 111 11.69 11.56 3.64
C ILE A 111 11.55 11.07 5.08
N SER A 112 12.15 11.80 6.02
CA SER A 112 12.05 11.49 7.44
C SER A 112 10.63 11.76 7.97
N ARG A 113 10.14 10.84 8.79
CA ARG A 113 8.92 11.00 9.58
C ARG A 113 8.99 12.25 10.45
N GLN A 114 7.90 13.00 10.53
CA GLN A 114 7.82 14.23 11.32
C GLN A 114 7.19 14.03 12.70
N LEU A 115 6.30 13.04 12.84
CA LEU A 115 5.65 12.73 14.10
C LEU A 115 6.52 11.79 14.92
N THR A 116 6.93 12.29 16.08
CA THR A 116 7.39 11.48 17.19
C THR A 116 6.22 11.17 18.10
N MET A 117 6.19 9.96 18.67
CA MET A 117 5.18 9.64 19.67
C MET A 117 5.36 10.57 20.88
N PRO A 118 4.30 11.28 21.31
CA PRO A 118 4.36 12.09 22.51
C PRO A 118 4.45 11.21 23.76
N ASP A 119 4.93 11.78 24.86
CA ASP A 119 5.00 11.08 26.16
C ASP A 119 3.59 10.66 26.64
N CYS A 120 2.58 11.50 26.40
CA CYS A 120 1.18 11.17 26.60
C CYS A 120 0.55 10.75 25.27
N ARG A 121 0.40 9.43 25.07
CA ARG A 121 -0.21 8.88 23.86
C ARG A 121 -1.72 9.17 23.84
N PRO A 122 -2.28 9.69 22.75
CA PRO A 122 -3.73 9.85 22.63
C PRO A 122 -4.41 8.49 22.74
N ARG A 123 -5.59 8.43 23.37
CA ARG A 123 -6.42 7.22 23.37
C ARG A 123 -6.63 6.74 21.92
N MET A 124 -6.71 5.43 21.74
CA MET A 124 -6.98 4.85 20.42
C MET A 124 -8.41 5.22 19.97
N PRO A 125 -8.66 5.37 18.66
CA PRO A 125 -9.99 5.65 18.13
C PRO A 125 -11.05 4.65 18.62
N VAL A 126 -12.30 5.07 18.69
CA VAL A 126 -13.41 4.14 19.00
C VAL A 126 -13.80 3.34 17.74
N GLU A 127 -14.67 2.35 17.88
CA GLU A 127 -15.24 1.61 16.74
C GLU A 127 -16.01 2.52 15.76
N GLU A 128 -15.99 2.17 14.46
CA GLU A 128 -16.48 3.05 13.39
C GLU A 128 -17.98 3.39 13.48
N LEU A 129 -18.83 2.44 13.84
CA LEU A 129 -20.25 2.70 14.04
C LEU A 129 -20.51 3.48 15.31
N MET A 130 -19.75 3.24 16.38
CA MET A 130 -19.80 4.09 17.58
C MET A 130 -19.54 5.55 17.24
N PHE A 131 -18.47 5.85 16.48
CA PHE A 131 -18.17 7.21 16.04
C PHE A 131 -19.26 7.79 15.15
N SER A 132 -19.76 7.00 14.18
CA SER A 132 -20.82 7.44 13.25
C SER A 132 -22.15 7.75 13.94
N ASN A 133 -22.39 7.16 15.11
CA ASN A 133 -23.59 7.36 15.91
C ASN A 133 -23.48 8.54 16.90
N LEU A 134 -22.28 9.08 17.15
CA LEU A 134 -22.13 10.28 17.97
C LEU A 134 -22.86 11.47 17.36
N ARG A 135 -23.34 12.35 18.23
CA ARG A 135 -24.03 13.60 17.90
C ARG A 135 -23.36 14.78 18.61
N PRO A 136 -23.53 16.01 18.10
CA PRO A 136 -23.07 17.19 18.81
C PRO A 136 -23.65 17.25 20.22
N LYS A 137 -22.80 17.61 21.20
CA LYS A 137 -23.10 17.68 22.65
C LYS A 137 -23.20 16.33 23.37
N ASP A 138 -22.99 15.21 22.68
CA ASP A 138 -22.82 13.94 23.38
C ASP A 138 -21.57 14.00 24.28
N LYS A 139 -21.60 13.27 25.39
CA LYS A 139 -20.43 13.12 26.27
C LYS A 139 -19.35 12.30 25.55
N ASP A 140 -18.10 12.38 26.02
CA ASP A 140 -17.08 11.46 25.51
C ASP A 140 -17.44 10.01 25.86
N ILE A 141 -17.05 9.09 24.99
CA ILE A 141 -17.11 7.65 25.24
C ILE A 141 -16.13 7.33 26.36
N THR A 142 -16.63 6.74 27.43
CA THR A 142 -15.79 6.37 28.59
C THR A 142 -14.87 5.20 28.26
N ASP A 143 -13.82 5.00 29.07
CA ASP A 143 -12.91 3.86 28.89
C ASP A 143 -13.61 2.50 29.04
N ALA A 144 -14.68 2.44 29.84
CA ALA A 144 -15.48 1.23 30.01
C ALA A 144 -16.37 0.91 28.80
N GLU A 145 -16.76 1.93 28.03
CA GLU A 145 -17.57 1.78 26.82
C GLU A 145 -16.72 1.62 25.57
N TRP A 146 -15.44 2.01 25.63
CA TRP A 146 -14.54 2.00 24.50
C TRP A 146 -14.35 0.59 23.93
N ARG A 147 -14.40 0.51 22.60
CA ARG A 147 -14.13 -0.71 21.83
C ARG A 147 -13.23 -0.35 20.65
N PRO A 148 -12.23 -1.18 20.31
CA PRO A 148 -11.41 -0.96 19.14
C PRO A 148 -12.20 -1.26 17.86
N GLY A 149 -12.09 -0.37 16.87
CA GLY A 149 -12.53 -0.63 15.50
C GLY A 149 -11.37 -1.01 14.58
N MET A 150 -11.67 -1.12 13.29
CA MET A 150 -10.66 -1.35 12.26
C MET A 150 -9.57 -0.28 12.27
N TRP A 151 -9.92 0.98 12.55
CA TRP A 151 -8.94 2.08 12.60
C TRP A 151 -7.95 1.92 13.76
N SER A 152 -8.40 1.42 14.91
CA SER A 152 -7.53 1.17 16.07
C SER A 152 -6.58 0.00 15.82
N HIS A 153 -7.10 -1.08 15.24
CA HIS A 153 -6.28 -2.20 14.81
C HIS A 153 -5.31 -1.80 13.69
N MET A 154 -5.71 -0.91 12.77
CA MET A 154 -4.84 -0.38 11.71
C MET A 154 -3.67 0.41 12.29
N VAL A 155 -3.90 1.26 13.30
CA VAL A 155 -2.81 1.95 14.00
C VAL A 155 -1.83 0.96 14.61
N ALA A 156 -2.30 -0.08 15.31
CA ALA A 156 -1.42 -1.10 15.89
C ALA A 156 -0.59 -1.83 14.82
N MET A 157 -1.20 -2.19 13.69
CA MET A 157 -0.48 -2.81 12.57
C MET A 157 0.56 -1.87 11.95
N VAL A 158 0.23 -0.58 11.83
CA VAL A 158 1.15 0.42 11.24
C VAL A 158 2.36 0.68 12.13
N GLU A 159 2.24 0.53 13.45
CA GLU A 159 3.41 0.57 14.34
C GLU A 159 4.40 -0.56 14.03
N VAL A 160 3.91 -1.77 13.76
CA VAL A 160 4.77 -2.89 13.32
C VAL A 160 5.33 -2.61 11.92
N TYR A 161 4.50 -2.09 11.01
CA TYR A 161 4.92 -1.72 9.66
C TYR A 161 6.05 -0.67 9.65
N LYS A 162 6.01 0.31 10.55
CA LYS A 162 7.08 1.29 10.72
C LYS A 162 8.42 0.61 11.01
N GLU A 163 8.46 -0.39 11.88
CA GLU A 163 9.68 -1.14 12.17
C GLU A 163 10.12 -2.02 10.99
N ILE A 164 9.17 -2.58 10.23
CA ILE A 164 9.46 -3.29 8.97
C ILE A 164 10.12 -2.33 7.98
N GLN A 165 9.60 -1.11 7.83
CA GLN A 165 10.21 -0.10 6.96
C GLN A 165 11.61 0.28 7.45
N ASP A 166 11.78 0.51 8.75
CA ASP A 166 13.07 0.87 9.35
C ASP A 166 14.11 -0.24 9.11
N LEU A 167 13.73 -1.51 9.28
CA LEU A 167 14.57 -2.66 8.94
C LEU A 167 14.95 -2.67 7.46
N ILE A 168 13.97 -2.52 6.56
CA ILE A 168 14.23 -2.51 5.12
C ILE A 168 15.18 -1.36 4.73
N ARG A 169 14.99 -0.16 5.28
CA ARG A 169 15.89 0.98 5.03
C ARG A 169 17.30 0.70 5.56
N TYR A 170 17.41 0.10 6.74
CA TYR A 170 18.70 -0.31 7.31
C TYR A 170 19.42 -1.29 6.37
N LEU A 171 18.74 -2.33 5.89
CA LEU A 171 19.29 -3.35 4.98
C LEU A 171 19.79 -2.78 3.65
N VAL A 172 19.22 -1.66 3.18
CA VAL A 172 19.67 -0.97 1.96
C VAL A 172 21.00 -0.22 2.15
N VAL A 173 21.28 0.26 3.36
CA VAL A 173 22.44 1.12 3.62
C VAL A 173 23.67 0.31 3.98
N ILE A 174 23.49 -0.80 4.70
CA ILE A 174 24.60 -1.64 5.16
C ILE A 174 25.25 -2.43 4.02
N THR A 175 26.56 -2.69 4.15
CA THR A 175 27.35 -3.46 3.18
C THR A 175 27.43 -4.95 3.52
N GLU A 176 27.37 -5.28 4.81
CA GLU A 176 27.40 -6.65 5.33
C GLU A 176 26.13 -6.90 6.13
N TRP A 177 25.57 -8.09 5.97
CA TRP A 177 24.33 -8.47 6.63
C TRP A 177 24.65 -9.34 7.84
N ASP A 178 24.29 -8.84 9.02
CA ASP A 178 24.23 -9.64 10.23
C ASP A 178 22.96 -10.51 10.19
N GLU A 179 23.10 -11.73 9.68
CA GLU A 179 21.94 -12.60 9.49
C GLU A 179 21.27 -13.01 10.80
N GLU A 180 22.00 -13.10 11.92
CA GLU A 180 21.42 -13.40 13.24
C GLU A 180 20.54 -12.25 13.73
N PHE A 181 21.04 -11.01 13.64
CA PHE A 181 20.25 -9.82 13.96
C PHE A 181 19.00 -9.73 13.09
N ILE A 182 19.14 -9.99 11.79
CA ILE A 182 18.01 -9.85 10.86
C ILE A 182 16.99 -10.96 11.11
N GLU A 183 17.40 -12.21 11.29
CA GLU A 183 16.46 -13.30 11.60
C GLU A 183 15.72 -13.05 12.91
N THR A 184 16.41 -12.63 13.95
CA THR A 184 15.80 -12.28 15.25
C THR A 184 14.81 -11.14 15.10
N THR A 185 15.16 -10.11 14.32
CA THR A 185 14.27 -8.97 14.08
C THR A 185 13.04 -9.38 13.27
N VAL A 186 13.21 -10.17 12.21
CA VAL A 186 12.12 -10.67 11.38
C VAL A 186 11.17 -11.54 12.19
N ASP A 187 11.69 -12.45 13.03
CA ASP A 187 10.87 -13.32 13.87
C ASP A 187 10.03 -12.52 14.88
N ARG A 188 10.66 -11.57 15.58
CA ARG A 188 9.96 -10.65 16.49
C ARG A 188 8.85 -9.86 15.80
N LEU A 189 9.10 -9.34 14.59
CA LEU A 189 8.09 -8.60 13.83
C LEU A 189 6.98 -9.51 13.30
N ALA A 190 7.32 -10.75 12.92
CA ALA A 190 6.36 -11.74 12.47
C ALA A 190 5.39 -12.15 13.58
N ILE A 191 5.88 -12.37 14.80
CA ILE A 191 5.08 -12.66 15.99
C ILE A 191 4.13 -11.49 16.28
N ARG A 192 4.62 -10.25 16.21
CA ARG A 192 3.79 -9.06 16.47
C ARG A 192 2.70 -8.84 15.42
N LEU A 193 3.00 -9.03 14.14
CA LEU A 193 1.97 -8.98 13.08
C LEU A 193 0.90 -10.05 13.32
N GLN A 194 1.31 -11.28 13.63
CA GLN A 194 0.36 -12.36 13.92
C GLN A 194 -0.50 -12.04 15.16
N ALA A 195 0.10 -11.52 16.22
CA ALA A 195 -0.63 -11.09 17.41
C ALA A 195 -1.65 -9.98 17.11
N CYS A 196 -1.39 -9.09 16.13
CA CYS A 196 -2.41 -8.13 15.70
C CYS A 196 -3.63 -8.85 15.11
N GLU A 197 -3.44 -9.80 14.19
CA GLU A 197 -4.55 -10.55 13.57
C GLU A 197 -5.30 -11.44 14.57
N GLU A 198 -4.59 -12.07 15.51
CA GLU A 198 -5.19 -12.91 16.56
C GLU A 198 -6.04 -12.12 17.56
N ASN A 199 -5.78 -10.81 17.71
CA ASN A 199 -6.57 -9.93 18.57
C ASN A 199 -7.83 -9.37 17.90
N PHE A 200 -8.10 -9.72 16.63
CA PHE A 200 -9.33 -9.29 15.97
C PHE A 200 -10.54 -10.00 16.57
N GLU A 201 -11.56 -9.22 16.89
CA GLU A 201 -12.89 -9.72 17.21
C GLU A 201 -13.42 -10.61 16.06
N PRO A 202 -14.29 -11.60 16.34
CA PRO A 202 -14.81 -12.52 15.33
C PRO A 202 -15.42 -11.81 14.11
N GLU A 203 -16.07 -10.67 14.30
CA GLU A 203 -16.68 -9.85 13.23
C GLU A 203 -15.66 -9.08 12.38
N LEU A 204 -14.43 -8.93 12.88
CA LEU A 204 -13.30 -8.30 12.19
C LEU A 204 -12.35 -9.30 11.53
N GLN A 205 -12.57 -10.61 11.70
CA GLN A 205 -11.80 -11.63 10.98
C GLN A 205 -12.22 -11.67 9.51
N PHE A 206 -11.27 -11.85 8.59
CA PHE A 206 -11.62 -11.91 7.17
C PHE A 206 -12.40 -13.19 6.85
N SER A 207 -13.61 -13.02 6.35
CA SER A 207 -14.43 -14.07 5.75
C SER A 207 -15.40 -13.45 4.74
N ALA A 208 -15.92 -14.25 3.81
CA ALA A 208 -16.95 -13.78 2.87
C ALA A 208 -18.22 -13.32 3.61
N GLU A 209 -18.57 -13.97 4.71
CA GLU A 209 -19.69 -13.60 5.56
C GLU A 209 -19.46 -12.23 6.24
N ASN A 210 -18.31 -12.05 6.89
CA ASN A 210 -17.97 -10.78 7.54
C ASN A 210 -17.82 -9.63 6.54
N LEU A 211 -17.35 -9.91 5.32
CA LEU A 211 -17.33 -8.93 4.24
C LEU A 211 -18.73 -8.42 3.92
N VAL A 212 -19.72 -9.31 3.76
CA VAL A 212 -21.12 -8.95 3.51
C VAL A 212 -21.75 -8.23 4.70
N ILE A 213 -21.50 -8.70 5.94
CA ILE A 213 -21.99 -8.05 7.16
C ILE A 213 -21.48 -6.61 7.25
N ASN A 214 -20.18 -6.39 7.02
CA ASN A 214 -19.59 -5.05 7.05
C ASN A 214 -20.05 -4.19 5.87
N ALA A 215 -20.28 -4.78 4.68
CA ALA A 215 -20.88 -4.07 3.55
C ALA A 215 -22.27 -3.53 3.89
N ASN A 216 -23.13 -4.36 4.47
CA ASN A 216 -24.48 -3.97 4.90
C ASN A 216 -24.48 -2.88 5.98
N ARG A 217 -23.40 -2.76 6.75
CA ARG A 217 -23.18 -1.70 7.75
C ARG A 217 -22.55 -0.43 7.15
N GLY A 218 -22.27 -0.40 5.85
CA GLY A 218 -21.59 0.72 5.19
C GLY A 218 -20.07 0.75 5.37
N LEU A 219 -19.48 -0.32 5.90
CA LEU A 219 -18.06 -0.44 6.23
C LEU A 219 -17.28 -1.34 5.26
N GLY A 220 -17.93 -1.90 4.24
CA GLY A 220 -17.34 -2.91 3.34
C GLY A 220 -16.01 -2.49 2.72
N ARG A 221 -15.91 -1.26 2.16
CA ARG A 221 -14.65 -0.77 1.56
C ARG A 221 -13.53 -0.59 2.57
N LEU A 222 -13.86 -0.16 3.79
CA LEU A 222 -12.89 -0.03 4.88
C LEU A 222 -12.39 -1.41 5.30
N PHE A 223 -13.30 -2.38 5.43
CA PHE A 223 -13.00 -3.76 5.78
C PHE A 223 -12.06 -4.43 4.74
N SER A 224 -12.36 -4.27 3.45
CA SER A 224 -11.47 -4.74 2.38
C SER A 224 -10.08 -4.09 2.48
N GLY A 225 -10.03 -2.76 2.59
CA GLY A 225 -8.77 -2.02 2.69
C GLY A 225 -7.92 -2.42 3.90
N PHE A 226 -8.57 -2.64 5.05
CA PHE A 226 -7.95 -3.09 6.29
C PHE A 226 -7.22 -4.43 6.12
N HIS A 227 -7.90 -5.44 5.58
CA HIS A 227 -7.29 -6.76 5.38
C HIS A 227 -6.25 -6.78 4.27
N LEU A 228 -6.44 -6.03 3.18
CA LEU A 228 -5.45 -5.89 2.12
C LEU A 228 -4.15 -5.25 2.63
N GLY A 229 -4.26 -4.24 3.50
CA GLY A 229 -3.12 -3.61 4.17
C GLY A 229 -2.33 -4.58 5.05
N TYR A 230 -3.00 -5.44 5.82
CA TYR A 230 -2.34 -6.46 6.62
C TYR A 230 -1.53 -7.43 5.75
N GLN A 231 -2.11 -7.96 4.66
CA GLN A 231 -1.38 -8.86 3.76
C GLN A 231 -0.13 -8.18 3.17
N TYR A 232 -0.22 -6.89 2.85
CA TYR A 232 0.91 -6.12 2.36
C TYR A 232 2.06 -6.05 3.36
N TYR A 233 1.78 -5.78 4.63
CA TYR A 233 2.83 -5.69 5.66
C TYR A 233 3.55 -7.03 5.84
N CYS A 234 2.80 -8.13 5.82
CA CYS A 234 3.40 -9.47 5.85
C CYS A 234 4.24 -9.77 4.61
N MET A 235 3.76 -9.42 3.41
CA MET A 235 4.54 -9.60 2.17
C MET A 235 5.87 -8.86 2.25
N LEU A 236 5.88 -7.60 2.69
CA LEU A 236 7.10 -6.80 2.80
C LEU A 236 8.11 -7.39 3.79
N LEU A 237 7.66 -7.88 4.94
CA LEU A 237 8.53 -8.49 5.95
C LEU A 237 9.26 -9.72 5.39
N PHE A 238 8.54 -10.56 4.63
CA PHE A 238 9.07 -11.85 4.17
C PHE A 238 9.64 -11.82 2.75
N TYR A 239 9.46 -10.74 1.99
CA TYR A 239 9.83 -10.67 0.57
C TYR A 239 11.30 -11.05 0.32
N ARG A 240 12.21 -10.64 1.23
CA ARG A 240 13.64 -10.92 1.12
C ARG A 240 13.98 -12.41 1.06
N TYR A 241 13.11 -13.28 1.56
CA TYR A 241 13.32 -14.73 1.57
C TYR A 241 12.93 -15.40 0.24
N LEU A 242 12.40 -14.64 -0.73
CA LEU A 242 12.24 -15.08 -2.11
C LEU A 242 13.57 -15.01 -2.90
N ASP A 243 14.61 -14.36 -2.37
CA ASP A 243 15.91 -14.30 -3.03
C ASP A 243 16.63 -15.65 -2.96
N GLN A 244 16.62 -16.39 -4.08
CA GLN A 244 17.28 -17.68 -4.20
C GLN A 244 18.82 -17.63 -4.21
N ASN A 245 19.42 -16.44 -4.31
CA ASN A 245 20.89 -16.30 -4.28
C ASN A 245 21.42 -16.17 -2.86
N ARG A 246 20.53 -16.00 -1.89
CA ARG A 246 20.90 -15.87 -0.49
C ARG A 246 21.25 -17.24 0.09
N GLY A 247 22.21 -17.26 1.00
CA GLY A 247 22.54 -18.46 1.74
C GLY A 247 21.32 -19.02 2.49
N PRO A 248 21.24 -20.34 2.69
CA PRO A 248 20.17 -20.93 3.48
C PRO A 248 20.19 -20.33 4.89
N THR A 249 19.00 -20.03 5.41
CA THR A 249 18.79 -19.55 6.79
C THR A 249 17.81 -20.48 7.49
N VAL A 250 17.82 -20.51 8.81
CA VAL A 250 17.06 -21.50 9.61
C VAL A 250 15.58 -21.47 9.24
N ASN A 251 15.01 -20.26 9.14
CA ASN A 251 13.59 -20.07 8.83
C ASN A 251 13.32 -19.66 7.37
N GLY A 252 14.35 -19.66 6.51
CA GLY A 252 14.25 -19.05 5.18
C GLY A 252 13.12 -19.61 4.31
N ASN A 253 13.01 -20.94 4.23
CA ASN A 253 11.96 -21.60 3.45
C ASN A 253 10.56 -21.35 4.04
N ALA A 254 10.44 -21.31 5.37
CA ALA A 254 9.18 -21.03 6.05
C ALA A 254 8.73 -19.59 5.76
N TYR A 255 9.65 -18.62 5.82
CA TYR A 255 9.35 -17.21 5.51
C TYR A 255 9.04 -16.99 4.04
N ALA A 256 9.76 -17.63 3.11
CA ALA A 256 9.42 -17.60 1.69
C ALA A 256 7.99 -18.11 1.44
N SER A 257 7.62 -19.21 2.11
CA SER A 257 6.27 -19.80 2.03
C SER A 257 5.21 -18.86 2.61
N ARG A 258 5.50 -18.17 3.71
CA ARG A 258 4.62 -17.14 4.28
C ARG A 258 4.44 -15.96 3.33
N CYS A 259 5.49 -15.48 2.68
CA CYS A 259 5.39 -14.42 1.68
C CYS A 259 4.41 -14.80 0.55
N LYS A 260 4.57 -16.01 -0.01
CA LYS A 260 3.68 -16.55 -1.05
C LYS A 260 2.23 -16.70 -0.55
N LEU A 261 2.04 -17.17 0.68
CA LEU A 261 0.72 -17.30 1.30
C LEU A 261 0.00 -15.95 1.37
N HIS A 262 0.67 -14.90 1.85
CA HIS A 262 0.06 -13.57 1.98
C HIS A 262 -0.22 -12.93 0.61
N ALA A 263 0.61 -13.19 -0.41
CA ALA A 263 0.30 -12.78 -1.78
C ALA A 263 -0.97 -13.46 -2.32
N ARG A 264 -1.14 -14.77 -2.09
CA ARG A 264 -2.38 -15.49 -2.46
C ARG A 264 -3.60 -14.93 -1.72
N LYS A 265 -3.52 -14.78 -0.39
CA LYS A 265 -4.58 -14.19 0.43
C LYS A 265 -4.96 -12.79 -0.06
N PHE A 266 -3.98 -11.94 -0.37
CA PHE A 266 -4.24 -10.61 -0.92
C PHE A 266 -5.07 -10.67 -2.21
N CYS A 267 -4.70 -11.55 -3.14
CA CYS A 267 -5.41 -11.68 -4.43
C CYS A 267 -6.83 -12.20 -4.23
N ASP A 268 -7.01 -13.19 -3.34
CA ASP A 268 -8.31 -13.78 -3.04
C ASP A 268 -9.24 -12.75 -2.37
N ILE A 269 -8.72 -11.93 -1.44
CA ILE A 269 -9.45 -10.80 -0.81
C ILE A 269 -9.82 -9.76 -1.87
N LEU A 270 -8.86 -9.34 -2.70
CA LEU A 270 -9.06 -8.30 -3.71
C LEU A 270 -10.13 -8.72 -4.73
N LYS A 271 -10.05 -9.97 -5.21
CA LYS A 271 -11.05 -10.55 -6.12
C LYS A 271 -12.44 -10.53 -5.47
N LEU A 272 -12.59 -11.08 -4.27
CA LEU A 272 -13.87 -11.12 -3.58
C LEU A 272 -14.44 -9.71 -3.36
N SER A 273 -13.58 -8.74 -3.01
CA SER A 273 -13.99 -7.35 -2.80
C SER A 273 -14.55 -6.66 -4.06
N ARG A 274 -14.13 -7.11 -5.26
CA ARG A 274 -14.62 -6.62 -6.56
C ARG A 274 -15.95 -7.27 -6.96
N GLU A 275 -16.21 -8.49 -6.52
CA GLU A 275 -17.43 -9.24 -6.84
C GLU A 275 -18.66 -8.74 -6.05
N HIS A 276 -18.45 -8.02 -4.94
CA HIS A 276 -19.51 -7.47 -4.11
C HIS A 276 -19.56 -5.93 -4.17
N LYS A 277 -20.76 -5.37 -4.35
CA LYS A 277 -20.94 -3.92 -4.30
C LYS A 277 -20.66 -3.39 -2.90
N GLN A 278 -20.15 -2.16 -2.81
CA GLN A 278 -19.81 -1.46 -1.55
C GLN A 278 -18.64 -2.07 -0.77
N THR A 279 -17.92 -3.03 -1.36
CA THR A 279 -16.68 -3.58 -0.79
C THR A 279 -15.45 -3.27 -1.60
N GLU A 280 -15.60 -2.52 -2.71
CA GLU A 280 -14.56 -2.32 -3.68
C GLU A 280 -13.35 -1.57 -3.07
N ALA A 281 -12.16 -2.16 -3.22
CA ALA A 281 -10.91 -1.60 -2.70
C ALA A 281 -10.33 -0.56 -3.67
N LEU A 282 -10.97 0.60 -3.75
CA LEU A 282 -10.64 1.63 -4.75
C LEU A 282 -9.50 2.58 -4.35
N HIS A 283 -8.77 2.35 -3.26
CA HIS A 283 -7.71 3.26 -2.83
C HIS A 283 -6.50 3.17 -3.76
N ASN A 284 -5.85 4.29 -4.06
CA ASN A 284 -4.69 4.34 -4.97
C ASN A 284 -3.59 3.32 -4.60
N ILE A 285 -3.30 3.19 -3.29
CA ILE A 285 -2.28 2.27 -2.78
C ILE A 285 -2.55 0.80 -3.12
N ILE A 286 -3.81 0.40 -3.36
CA ILE A 286 -4.16 -0.98 -3.72
C ILE A 286 -3.53 -1.35 -5.06
N ALA A 287 -3.35 -0.41 -6.00
CA ALA A 287 -2.66 -0.68 -7.25
C ALA A 287 -1.18 -1.06 -7.01
N HIS A 288 -0.48 -0.30 -6.16
CA HIS A 288 0.90 -0.63 -5.79
C HIS A 288 1.00 -1.98 -5.09
N ILE A 289 0.12 -2.25 -4.12
CA ILE A 289 0.14 -3.54 -3.41
C ILE A 289 -0.16 -4.69 -4.38
N THR A 290 -1.06 -4.49 -5.35
CA THR A 290 -1.36 -5.48 -6.39
C THR A 290 -0.14 -5.77 -7.26
N ILE A 291 0.68 -4.77 -7.57
CA ILE A 291 1.96 -4.94 -8.29
C ILE A 291 2.95 -5.75 -7.44
N VAL A 292 3.09 -5.43 -6.15
CA VAL A 292 3.97 -6.18 -5.23
C VAL A 292 3.51 -7.63 -5.09
N SER A 293 2.21 -7.87 -4.91
CA SER A 293 1.64 -9.23 -4.88
C SER A 293 1.91 -9.98 -6.17
N SER A 294 1.72 -9.32 -7.32
CA SER A 294 2.00 -9.90 -8.64
C SER A 294 3.48 -10.28 -8.80
N ALA A 295 4.42 -9.51 -8.25
CA ALA A 295 5.85 -9.87 -8.24
C ALA A 295 6.14 -11.17 -7.44
N VAL A 296 5.43 -11.39 -6.33
CA VAL A 296 5.52 -12.63 -5.54
C VAL A 296 4.86 -13.81 -6.26
N LEU A 297 3.72 -13.59 -6.93
CA LEU A 297 3.07 -14.61 -7.75
C LEU A 297 3.94 -14.98 -8.95
N LEU A 298 4.59 -14.02 -9.61
CA LEU A 298 5.55 -14.27 -10.68
C LEU A 298 6.74 -15.10 -10.18
N HIS A 299 7.26 -14.81 -8.99
CA HIS A 299 8.28 -15.68 -8.37
C HIS A 299 7.77 -17.13 -8.25
N THR A 300 6.53 -17.30 -7.76
CA THR A 300 5.91 -18.61 -7.58
C THR A 300 5.67 -19.32 -8.90
N TYR A 301 5.27 -18.60 -9.94
CA TYR A 301 5.05 -19.18 -11.26
C TYR A 301 6.36 -19.63 -11.92
N ILE A 302 7.40 -18.79 -11.84
CA ILE A 302 8.70 -19.06 -12.45
C ILE A 302 9.37 -20.22 -11.70
N PHE A 303 9.49 -20.11 -10.38
CA PHE A 303 10.34 -21.01 -9.57
C PHE A 303 9.60 -22.01 -8.68
N GLY A 304 8.27 -21.98 -8.64
CA GLY A 304 7.46 -22.89 -7.84
C GLY A 304 7.15 -24.21 -8.53
N ASP A 305 6.44 -25.05 -7.78
CA ASP A 305 6.07 -26.40 -8.20
C ASP A 305 5.00 -26.38 -9.28
N ALA A 306 5.04 -27.35 -10.20
CA ALA A 306 4.11 -27.43 -11.34
C ALA A 306 2.63 -27.42 -10.93
N SER A 307 2.30 -27.93 -9.73
CA SER A 307 0.96 -27.94 -9.17
C SER A 307 0.44 -26.55 -8.79
N GLU A 308 1.31 -25.59 -8.48
CA GLU A 308 0.92 -24.22 -8.10
C GLU A 308 0.64 -23.32 -9.32
N LEU A 309 1.06 -23.73 -10.53
CA LEU A 309 1.04 -22.88 -11.73
C LEU A 309 -0.36 -22.44 -12.18
N PRO A 310 -1.36 -23.35 -12.34
CA PRO A 310 -2.68 -22.97 -12.84
C PRO A 310 -3.32 -21.89 -11.97
N ASP A 311 -3.34 -22.12 -10.66
CA ASP A 311 -3.89 -21.19 -9.68
C ASP A 311 -3.11 -19.86 -9.61
N THR A 312 -1.81 -19.90 -9.88
CA THR A 312 -0.98 -18.69 -9.90
C THR A 312 -1.27 -17.83 -11.14
N ILE A 313 -1.50 -18.44 -12.30
CA ILE A 313 -1.92 -17.71 -13.52
C ILE A 313 -3.27 -17.02 -13.27
N THR A 314 -4.27 -17.76 -12.78
CA THR A 314 -5.60 -17.19 -12.55
C THR A 314 -5.57 -16.00 -11.58
N ARG A 315 -4.70 -16.04 -10.56
CA ARG A 315 -4.51 -14.90 -9.65
C ARG A 315 -3.79 -13.72 -10.31
N LEU A 316 -2.80 -13.98 -11.18
CA LEU A 316 -2.15 -12.92 -11.95
C LEU A 316 -3.13 -12.22 -12.90
N GLU A 317 -3.96 -12.98 -13.60
CA GLU A 317 -5.04 -12.46 -14.45
C GLU A 317 -6.01 -11.59 -13.65
N SER A 318 -6.50 -12.11 -12.50
CA SER A 318 -7.39 -11.36 -11.60
C SER A 318 -6.75 -10.06 -11.08
N ASN A 319 -5.42 -10.05 -10.85
CA ASN A 319 -4.70 -8.83 -10.48
C ASN A 319 -4.61 -7.83 -11.64
N MET A 320 -4.42 -8.30 -12.87
CA MET A 320 -4.40 -7.42 -14.05
C MET A 320 -5.75 -6.77 -14.29
N GLU A 321 -6.84 -7.53 -14.18
CA GLU A 321 -8.20 -6.96 -14.25
C GLU A 321 -8.41 -5.88 -13.18
N ALA A 322 -7.99 -6.13 -11.94
CA ALA A 322 -8.10 -5.14 -10.86
C ALA A 322 -7.31 -3.86 -11.16
N LEU A 323 -6.11 -3.98 -11.75
CA LEU A 323 -5.31 -2.83 -12.18
C LEU A 323 -5.99 -2.05 -13.32
N VAL A 324 -6.59 -2.76 -14.28
CA VAL A 324 -7.37 -2.14 -15.37
C VAL A 324 -8.59 -1.39 -14.82
N GLU A 325 -9.28 -1.92 -13.82
CA GLU A 325 -10.39 -1.20 -13.17
C GLU A 325 -9.90 0.03 -12.40
N LEU A 326 -8.80 -0.08 -11.66
CA LEU A 326 -8.26 1.03 -10.87
C LEU A 326 -7.76 2.20 -11.73
N ARG A 327 -7.30 1.94 -12.96
CA ARG A 327 -6.83 2.98 -13.89
C ARG A 327 -7.92 4.01 -14.22
N VAL A 328 -9.20 3.59 -14.21
CA VAL A 328 -10.34 4.48 -14.48
C VAL A 328 -10.46 5.60 -13.43
N TYR A 329 -10.04 5.33 -12.20
CA TYR A 329 -10.14 6.27 -11.07
C TYR A 329 -8.84 7.05 -10.84
N TRP A 330 -7.70 6.44 -11.21
CA TRP A 330 -6.38 6.90 -10.83
C TRP A 330 -5.44 6.98 -12.04
N PRO A 331 -5.18 8.19 -12.56
CA PRO A 331 -4.18 8.39 -13.60
C PRO A 331 -2.80 7.87 -13.21
N SER A 332 -2.42 7.96 -11.92
CA SER A 332 -1.15 7.38 -11.46
C SER A 332 -1.05 5.86 -11.64
N VAL A 333 -2.17 5.14 -11.79
CA VAL A 333 -2.17 3.70 -12.07
C VAL A 333 -1.85 3.41 -13.53
N GLU A 334 -2.27 4.27 -14.47
CA GLU A 334 -1.81 4.16 -15.87
C GLU A 334 -0.29 4.24 -15.93
N LEU A 335 0.30 5.15 -15.15
CA LEU A 335 1.74 5.21 -15.01
C LEU A 335 2.29 3.93 -14.38
N MET A 336 1.73 3.41 -13.28
CA MET A 336 2.25 2.17 -12.66
C MET A 336 2.23 0.94 -13.59
N VAL A 337 1.29 0.89 -14.54
CA VAL A 337 0.98 -0.28 -15.39
C VAL A 337 1.52 -0.17 -16.82
N GLY A 338 1.79 1.03 -17.35
CA GLY A 338 2.45 1.23 -18.64
C GLY A 338 1.54 1.30 -19.88
N ALA A 339 0.28 1.73 -19.73
CA ALA A 339 -0.64 1.88 -20.87
C ALA A 339 -0.48 3.26 -21.53
N ILE A 340 -0.07 3.31 -22.81
CA ILE A 340 0.07 4.54 -23.59
C ILE A 340 -1.14 4.70 -24.52
N ASP A 341 -1.90 5.79 -24.38
CA ASP A 341 -2.83 6.26 -25.43
C ASP A 341 -2.01 6.90 -26.57
N PRO A 342 -2.07 6.40 -27.81
CA PRO A 342 -1.34 6.96 -28.95
C PRO A 342 -1.74 8.40 -29.35
N LEU A 343 -2.89 8.92 -28.88
CA LEU A 343 -3.49 10.14 -29.42
C LEU A 343 -3.43 11.38 -28.51
N THR A 344 -2.97 11.27 -27.26
CA THR A 344 -2.87 12.42 -26.35
C THR A 344 -1.42 12.85 -26.07
N PHE A 345 -1.02 13.92 -26.76
CA PHE A 345 -0.10 14.99 -26.30
C PHE A 345 1.38 14.59 -26.04
N ILE A 346 2.30 14.76 -27.00
CA ILE A 346 3.07 16.00 -27.27
C ILE A 346 3.47 16.77 -25.99
N ASP A 347 4.68 16.45 -25.50
CA ASP A 347 5.61 17.33 -24.80
C ASP A 347 5.33 17.75 -23.34
N LEU A 348 5.42 16.77 -22.42
CA LEU A 348 5.76 16.98 -21.01
C LEU A 348 6.74 15.88 -20.54
N THR A 349 8.02 16.03 -20.89
CA THR A 349 9.16 15.45 -20.13
C THR A 349 9.04 13.98 -19.69
N MET A 350 9.08 13.07 -20.66
CA MET A 350 10.02 11.94 -20.74
C MET A 350 10.66 11.44 -19.42
N HIS A 351 10.00 10.50 -18.72
CA HIS A 351 10.56 9.36 -17.96
C HIS A 351 9.46 8.57 -17.19
N GLN A 352 8.30 8.32 -17.81
CA GLN A 352 7.13 7.82 -17.08
C GLN A 352 6.96 6.29 -17.15
N ILE A 353 7.29 5.67 -16.01
CA ILE A 353 6.69 4.52 -15.28
C ILE A 353 6.24 3.28 -16.08
N ASP A 354 6.95 2.17 -15.82
CA ASP A 354 6.68 0.81 -16.28
C ASP A 354 6.99 -0.14 -15.08
N ARG A 355 6.52 0.06 -13.84
CA ARG A 355 7.12 -0.67 -12.68
C ARG A 355 6.98 -2.18 -12.78
N LEU A 356 5.77 -2.65 -13.08
CA LEU A 356 5.51 -4.07 -13.29
C LEU A 356 6.17 -4.56 -14.59
N VAL A 357 6.13 -3.75 -15.65
CA VAL A 357 6.73 -4.06 -16.95
C VAL A 357 8.26 -4.14 -16.88
N VAL A 358 8.94 -3.22 -16.18
CA VAL A 358 10.38 -3.23 -15.89
C VAL A 358 10.71 -4.43 -15.02
N PHE A 359 9.94 -4.70 -13.97
CA PHE A 359 10.14 -5.90 -13.16
C PHE A 359 10.06 -7.16 -14.02
N LEU A 360 9.06 -7.25 -14.90
CA LEU A 360 8.87 -8.35 -15.83
C LEU A 360 9.92 -8.45 -16.91
N LYS A 361 10.34 -7.34 -17.52
CA LYS A 361 11.46 -7.28 -18.47
C LYS A 361 12.73 -7.83 -17.79
N ASN A 362 12.93 -7.54 -16.50
CA ASN A 362 14.02 -8.13 -15.72
C ASN A 362 13.78 -9.61 -15.38
N CYS A 363 12.54 -10.08 -15.19
CA CYS A 363 12.23 -11.51 -14.98
C CYS A 363 12.47 -12.32 -16.26
N VAL A 364 12.06 -11.78 -17.42
CA VAL A 364 12.07 -12.47 -18.71
C VAL A 364 13.44 -12.37 -19.37
N GLY A 365 14.10 -11.21 -19.27
CA GLY A 365 15.41 -10.96 -19.86
C GLY A 365 16.56 -11.63 -19.10
N SER A 366 16.34 -12.08 -17.87
CA SER A 366 17.33 -12.84 -17.11
C SER A 366 16.94 -14.31 -17.04
N THR A 367 17.67 -15.19 -17.73
CA THR A 367 17.69 -16.64 -17.49
C THR A 367 18.32 -17.01 -16.13
N THR A 368 18.43 -16.06 -15.19
CA THR A 368 19.19 -16.20 -13.95
C THR A 368 18.33 -15.85 -12.74
N ARG A 369 18.64 -16.47 -11.60
CA ARG A 369 17.96 -16.30 -10.29
C ARG A 369 18.02 -14.87 -9.70
N ASN A 370 18.48 -13.88 -10.46
CA ASN A 370 18.86 -12.55 -9.96
C ASN A 370 17.70 -11.53 -9.93
N THR A 371 16.54 -11.82 -10.52
CA THR A 371 15.46 -10.83 -10.59
C THR A 371 14.91 -10.49 -9.22
N HIS A 372 14.61 -11.52 -8.42
CA HIS A 372 14.11 -11.41 -7.04
C HIS A 372 15.21 -11.15 -6.01
N ARG A 373 16.44 -10.89 -6.47
CA ARG A 373 17.55 -10.52 -5.59
C ARG A 373 17.14 -9.33 -4.72
N PHE A 374 17.28 -9.48 -3.42
CA PHE A 374 16.92 -8.44 -2.46
C PHE A 374 18.04 -7.41 -2.37
N ASP A 375 18.03 -6.46 -3.31
CA ASP A 375 19.02 -5.39 -3.41
C ASP A 375 18.36 -4.00 -3.30
N LYS A 376 19.18 -2.94 -3.40
CA LYS A 376 18.71 -1.55 -3.32
C LYS A 376 17.63 -1.25 -4.36
N TRP A 377 17.69 -1.90 -5.53
CA TRP A 377 16.68 -1.72 -6.58
C TRP A 377 15.36 -2.37 -6.18
N MET A 378 15.40 -3.60 -5.65
CA MET A 378 14.21 -4.30 -5.17
C MET A 378 13.53 -3.56 -4.02
N VAL A 379 14.28 -2.99 -3.09
CA VAL A 379 13.69 -2.20 -2.00
C VAL A 379 12.97 -0.96 -2.53
N LYS A 380 13.57 -0.25 -3.51
CA LYS A 380 12.88 0.85 -4.20
C LYS A 380 11.60 0.39 -4.88
N PHE A 381 11.63 -0.79 -5.54
CA PHE A 381 10.44 -1.41 -6.14
C PHE A 381 9.33 -1.66 -5.10
N LEU A 382 9.68 -2.19 -3.92
CA LEU A 382 8.70 -2.55 -2.88
C LEU A 382 8.13 -1.34 -2.14
N GLN A 383 8.91 -0.27 -1.94
CA GLN A 383 8.53 0.83 -1.05
C GLN A 383 8.22 2.14 -1.78
N GLU A 384 8.98 2.52 -2.81
CA GLU A 384 8.94 3.87 -3.39
C GLU A 384 7.86 4.07 -4.46
N TYR A 385 6.59 3.80 -4.14
CA TYR A 385 5.47 3.76 -5.10
C TYR A 385 5.18 5.09 -5.83
N GLY A 386 5.64 6.23 -5.29
CA GLY A 386 5.50 7.56 -5.90
C GLY A 386 6.71 8.03 -6.73
N LYS A 387 7.71 7.17 -6.94
CA LYS A 387 8.95 7.49 -7.68
C LYS A 387 9.14 6.61 -8.92
N THR A 388 9.88 7.13 -9.90
CA THR A 388 10.29 6.37 -11.08
C THR A 388 11.28 5.27 -10.70
N LEU A 389 11.13 4.09 -11.30
CA LEU A 389 12.04 2.97 -11.11
C LEU A 389 12.85 2.78 -12.39
N ASN A 390 14.17 2.93 -12.30
CA ASN A 390 15.07 2.69 -13.44
C ASN A 390 15.16 1.19 -13.75
N GLU A 391 15.73 0.81 -14.89
CA GLU A 391 16.12 -0.59 -15.12
C GLU A 391 17.14 -1.05 -14.08
N LYS A 392 17.17 -2.37 -13.83
CA LYS A 392 18.12 -2.96 -12.88
C LYS A 392 19.50 -3.02 -13.56
N ASP A 393 20.53 -2.49 -12.92
CA ASP A 393 21.89 -2.55 -13.45
C ASP A 393 22.29 -4.02 -13.71
N LYS A 394 22.72 -4.33 -14.94
CA LYS A 394 23.19 -5.67 -15.29
C LYS A 394 24.49 -5.94 -14.53
N PHE A 395 24.43 -6.79 -13.50
CA PHE A 395 25.63 -7.30 -12.85
C PHE A 395 26.47 -8.05 -13.89
N LYS A 396 27.70 -7.56 -14.18
CA LYS A 396 28.70 -8.34 -14.91
C LYS A 396 29.17 -9.46 -13.97
N MET A 397 28.65 -10.67 -14.15
CA MET A 397 29.30 -11.83 -13.54
C MET A 397 30.68 -11.98 -14.17
N SER A 398 31.71 -12.06 -13.33
CA SER A 398 32.94 -12.75 -13.72
C SER A 398 32.55 -14.17 -14.09
N THR A 399 32.98 -14.61 -15.27
CA THR A 399 32.69 -15.92 -15.86
C THR A 399 33.30 -17.02 -14.98
N SER A 400 32.60 -17.43 -13.93
CA SER A 400 32.82 -18.71 -13.27
C SER A 400 31.76 -19.69 -13.79
N ILE A 401 32.27 -20.77 -14.36
CA ILE A 401 31.55 -21.80 -15.10
C ILE A 401 30.60 -22.52 -14.13
N PHE A 402 29.31 -22.16 -14.17
CA PHE A 402 28.24 -23.04 -13.70
C PHE A 402 27.69 -23.80 -14.90
N PRO A 403 27.33 -25.10 -14.78
CA PRO A 403 26.83 -25.85 -15.91
C PRO A 403 25.52 -25.24 -16.39
N GLU A 404 25.44 -24.94 -17.69
CA GLU A 404 24.18 -24.63 -18.37
C GLU A 404 23.26 -25.86 -18.27
N VAL A 405 22.40 -25.87 -17.25
CA VAL A 405 21.25 -26.77 -17.23
C VAL A 405 20.24 -26.19 -18.22
N ASN A 406 19.96 -26.93 -19.28
CA ASN A 406 19.01 -26.61 -20.33
C ASN A 406 17.61 -26.33 -19.75
N ASP A 407 17.26 -25.05 -19.58
CA ASP A 407 16.04 -24.62 -18.89
C ASP A 407 14.88 -24.30 -19.84
N SER A 408 14.49 -25.30 -20.62
CA SER A 408 13.36 -25.19 -21.56
C SER A 408 12.03 -24.85 -20.86
N GLY A 409 11.87 -25.28 -19.60
CA GLY A 409 10.69 -25.05 -18.77
C GLY A 409 10.56 -23.61 -18.29
N LEU A 410 11.63 -22.99 -17.77
CA LEU A 410 11.59 -21.56 -17.40
C LEU A 410 11.36 -20.67 -18.63
N GLY A 411 11.97 -21.00 -19.77
CA GLY A 411 11.74 -20.26 -21.02
C GLY A 411 10.28 -20.30 -21.49
N GLN A 412 9.61 -21.45 -21.36
CA GLN A 412 8.19 -21.58 -21.68
C GLN A 412 7.30 -20.81 -20.69
N ARG A 413 7.56 -20.94 -19.38
CA ARG A 413 6.86 -20.18 -18.33
C ARG A 413 6.97 -18.68 -18.58
N SER A 414 8.17 -18.20 -18.89
CA SER A 414 8.44 -16.79 -19.18
C SER A 414 7.62 -16.26 -20.37
N ARG A 415 7.52 -17.01 -21.46
CA ARG A 415 6.69 -16.66 -22.64
C ARG A 415 5.20 -16.59 -22.30
N THR A 416 4.67 -17.59 -21.58
CA THR A 416 3.25 -17.59 -21.18
C THR A 416 2.88 -16.37 -20.35
N ILE A 417 3.76 -15.93 -19.43
CA ILE A 417 3.53 -14.69 -18.68
C ILE A 417 3.50 -13.48 -19.62
N GLN A 418 4.42 -13.38 -20.59
CA GLN A 418 4.40 -12.26 -21.53
C GLN A 418 3.08 -12.20 -22.31
N ASP A 419 2.56 -13.34 -22.75
CA ASP A 419 1.30 -13.41 -23.49
C ASP A 419 0.11 -12.95 -22.62
N VAL A 420 -0.01 -13.47 -21.39
CA VAL A 420 -1.05 -13.06 -20.43
C VAL A 420 -1.03 -11.55 -20.24
N MET A 421 0.15 -10.99 -19.96
CA MET A 421 0.25 -9.57 -19.64
C MET A 421 0.01 -8.68 -20.88
N SER A 422 0.50 -9.09 -22.05
CA SER A 422 0.26 -8.39 -23.31
C SER A 422 -1.24 -8.29 -23.65
N THR A 423 -2.04 -9.27 -23.21
CA THR A 423 -3.49 -9.28 -23.39
C THR A 423 -4.17 -8.13 -22.66
N TYR A 424 -3.65 -7.72 -21.49
CA TYR A 424 -4.25 -6.64 -20.70
C TYR A 424 -3.69 -5.25 -21.01
N TRP A 425 -2.53 -5.17 -21.65
CA TRP A 425 -1.86 -3.89 -21.96
C TRP A 425 -2.12 -3.35 -23.36
N ASN A 426 -2.52 -4.21 -24.30
CA ASN A 426 -2.86 -3.81 -25.68
C ASN A 426 -4.34 -3.46 -25.86
N VAL A 427 -5.16 -3.49 -24.79
CA VAL A 427 -6.58 -3.14 -24.87
C VAL A 427 -6.74 -1.64 -24.64
N SER A 428 -6.90 -0.97 -25.79
CA SER A 428 -7.07 0.47 -26.04
C SER A 428 -8.24 1.10 -25.28
#